data_AF-K1U4J7-F1
#
_entry.id   AF-K1U4J7-F1
#
_cell.length_a   1.000
_cell.length_b   1.000
_cell.length_c   1.000
_cell.angle_alpha   90.00
_cell.angle_beta   90.00
_cell.angle_gamma   90.00
#
_symmetry.space_group_name_H-M   'P 1'
#
loop_
_entity.id
_entity.type
_entity.pdbx_description
1 polymer ?
#
loop_
_entity_poly.entity_id
_entity_poly.type
_entity_poly.pdbx_seq_one_letter_code
_entity_poly.pdbx_strand_id
1 'polypeptide(L)'
;MDHLYVDEAHSYKNAFLYTKMRNVAGIAQNEAQKSADMFNKCQYLDEITGGKGITFATGTPISNSMTELYVMQRYLQNSKLQNMGLGLFDSWASTFGEVVTSIELAPEGTGYRAKSRFARFYNIPELMNMFKEIADIKTSDQLKLPVPEAEYETVVLKPTEQQK
;
A
#
# COMPACT_ATOMS: atom_id res chain seq x y z
N MET A 1 18.63 16.40 14.11
CA MET A 1 18.08 15.02 14.08
C MET A 1 18.32 14.59 12.66
N ASP A 2 19.24 13.65 12.48
CA ASP A 2 19.78 13.35 11.13
C ASP A 2 19.26 12.00 10.64
N HIS A 3 18.33 11.39 11.39
CA HIS A 3 17.71 10.13 11.07
C HIS A 3 16.35 9.95 11.76
N LEU A 4 15.38 9.33 11.07
CA LEU A 4 14.06 8.95 11.54
C LEU A 4 13.88 7.44 11.36
N TYR A 5 13.60 6.76 12.47
CA TYR A 5 13.20 5.35 12.48
C TYR A 5 11.70 5.28 12.76
N VAL A 6 10.96 4.60 11.88
CA VAL A 6 9.52 4.39 12.02
C VAL A 6 9.25 2.91 12.11
N ASP A 7 8.83 2.46 13.29
CA ASP A 7 8.33 1.10 13.49
C ASP A 7 6.83 1.03 13.16
N GLU A 8 6.36 -0.16 12.80
CA GLU A 8 5.02 -0.43 12.30
C GLU A 8 4.54 0.58 11.24
N ALA A 9 5.42 0.82 10.26
CA ALA A 9 5.22 1.82 9.21
C ALA A 9 3.93 1.63 8.41
N HIS A 10 3.37 0.41 8.39
CA HIS A 10 2.05 0.12 7.83
C HIS A 10 0.94 0.98 8.44
N SER A 11 1.13 1.55 9.64
CA SER A 11 0.21 2.53 10.25
C SER A 11 0.05 3.84 9.46
N TYR A 12 1.00 4.16 8.57
CA TYR A 12 1.04 5.38 7.76
C TYR A 12 0.73 5.12 6.28
N LYS A 13 0.33 3.90 5.91
CA LYS A 13 0.06 3.50 4.52
C LYS A 13 -1.16 4.16 3.87
N ASN A 14 -1.99 4.84 4.68
CA ASN A 14 -3.18 5.54 4.23
C ASN A 14 -2.91 7.05 4.11
N ALA A 15 -2.14 7.44 3.10
CA ALA A 15 -1.91 8.84 2.77
C ALA A 15 -2.88 9.31 1.69
N PHE A 16 -3.27 10.59 1.74
CA PHE A 16 -4.10 11.16 0.69
C PHE A 16 -3.35 11.19 -0.63
N LEU A 17 -4.02 10.73 -1.68
CA LEU A 17 -3.51 10.72 -3.04
C LEU A 17 -4.34 11.65 -3.90
N TYR A 18 -3.69 12.62 -4.53
CA TYR A 18 -4.34 13.44 -5.53
C TYR A 18 -4.43 12.66 -6.84
N THR A 19 -5.64 12.20 -7.18
CA THR A 19 -5.91 11.32 -8.32
C THR A 19 -7.24 11.66 -8.98
N LYS A 20 -7.29 11.53 -10.32
CA LYS A 20 -8.53 11.58 -11.10
C LYS A 20 -9.34 10.30 -11.00
N MET A 21 -8.74 9.21 -10.52
CA MET A 21 -9.35 7.88 -10.40
C MET A 21 -10.25 7.74 -9.17
N ARG A 22 -10.92 8.80 -8.70
CA ARG A 22 -11.73 8.77 -7.45
C ARG A 22 -12.86 7.74 -7.44
N ASN A 23 -13.30 7.30 -8.61
CA ASN A 23 -14.35 6.30 -8.79
C ASN A 23 -13.83 4.85 -8.80
N VAL A 24 -12.51 4.63 -8.70
CA VAL A 24 -11.90 3.30 -8.64
C VAL A 24 -11.85 2.83 -7.18
N ALA A 25 -12.40 1.65 -6.93
CA ALA A 25 -12.40 1.08 -5.58
C ALA A 25 -10.97 0.72 -5.13
N GLY A 26 -10.67 0.92 -3.85
CA GLY A 26 -9.34 0.67 -3.26
C GLY A 26 -8.43 1.89 -3.18
N ILE A 27 -8.88 3.05 -3.66
CA ILE A 27 -8.20 4.33 -3.45
C ILE A 27 -8.80 5.02 -2.23
N ALA A 28 -7.98 5.26 -1.21
CA ALA A 28 -8.39 6.03 -0.06
C ALA A 28 -8.74 7.47 -0.47
N GLN A 29 -9.97 7.87 -0.15
CA GLN A 29 -10.46 9.24 -0.40
C GLN A 29 -10.30 10.15 0.82
N ASN A 30 -10.06 9.56 1.99
CA ASN A 30 -9.96 10.29 3.25
C ASN A 30 -8.50 10.47 3.64
N GLU A 31 -8.11 11.70 3.93
CA GLU A 31 -6.77 12.03 4.40
C GLU A 31 -6.60 11.62 5.86
N ALA A 32 -5.62 10.76 6.15
CA ALA A 32 -5.14 10.60 7.51
C ALA A 32 -4.06 11.68 7.76
N GLN A 33 -4.37 12.64 8.63
CA GLN A 33 -3.47 13.76 8.97
C GLN A 33 -2.07 13.26 9.41
N LYS A 34 -2.02 12.14 10.14
CA LYS A 34 -0.76 11.50 10.55
C LYS A 34 0.12 11.06 9.37
N SER A 35 -0.49 10.61 8.27
CA SER A 35 0.24 10.14 7.08
C SER A 35 0.77 11.32 6.26
N ALA A 36 0.03 12.43 6.22
CA ALA A 36 0.49 13.68 5.60
C ALA A 36 1.64 14.32 6.40
N ASP A 37 1.53 14.36 7.73
CA ASP A 37 2.61 14.80 8.62
C ASP A 37 3.87 13.94 8.47
N MET A 38 3.73 12.61 8.41
CA MET A 38 4.84 11.70 8.13
C MET A 38 5.48 12.00 6.77
N PHE A 39 4.69 12.32 5.75
CA PHE A 39 5.22 12.63 4.41
C PHE A 39 6.08 13.88 4.45
N ASN A 40 5.61 14.93 5.11
CA ASN A 40 6.35 16.18 5.25
C ASN A 40 7.66 15.96 6.02
N LYS A 41 7.64 15.13 7.08
CA LYS A 41 8.86 14.75 7.83
C LYS A 41 9.85 13.98 6.94
N CYS A 42 9.37 13.05 6.13
CA CYS A 42 10.20 12.34 5.17
C CYS A 42 10.85 13.31 4.17
N GLN A 43 10.06 14.21 3.56
CA GLN A 43 10.61 15.18 2.59
C GLN A 43 11.67 16.09 3.22
N TYR A 44 11.41 16.61 4.41
CA TYR A 44 12.38 17.45 5.12
C TYR A 44 13.69 16.70 5.43
N LEU A 45 13.59 15.45 5.88
CA LEU A 45 14.77 14.63 6.17
C LEU A 45 15.52 14.24 4.88
N ASP A 46 14.82 13.95 3.80
CA ASP A 46 15.44 13.66 2.51
C ASP A 46 16.24 14.86 2.00
N GLU A 47 15.73 16.09 2.16
CA GLU A 47 16.42 17.32 1.77
C GLU A 47 17.74 17.53 2.54
N ILE A 48 17.75 17.28 3.85
CA ILE A 48 18.95 17.50 4.68
C ILE A 48 19.94 16.33 4.64
N THR A 49 19.48 15.10 4.40
CA THR A 49 20.31 13.88 4.44
C THR A 49 20.66 13.32 3.07
N GLY A 50 20.07 13.87 2.00
CA GLY A 50 20.20 13.32 0.65
C GLY A 50 19.53 11.96 0.49
N GLY A 51 18.39 11.74 1.14
CA GLY A 51 17.60 10.51 1.03
C GLY A 51 18.09 9.33 1.87
N LYS A 52 18.92 9.57 2.90
CA LYS A 52 19.54 8.51 3.72
C LYS A 52 19.14 8.53 5.19
N GLY A 53 18.25 9.45 5.57
CA GLY A 53 17.86 9.69 6.95
C GLY A 53 16.59 8.98 7.39
N ILE A 54 16.06 8.02 6.65
CA ILE A 54 14.76 7.41 6.94
C ILE A 54 14.87 5.89 6.88
N THR A 55 14.34 5.21 7.90
CA THR A 55 14.20 3.74 7.89
C THR A 55 12.84 3.35 8.44
N PHE A 56 12.09 2.60 7.64
CA PHE A 56 10.79 2.04 8.01
C PHE A 56 10.95 0.56 8.35
N ALA A 57 10.34 0.12 9.45
CA ALA A 57 10.21 -1.26 9.84
C ALA A 57 8.73 -1.65 9.86
N THR A 58 8.40 -2.82 9.33
CA THR A 58 7.03 -3.34 9.32
C THR A 58 7.03 -4.84 9.04
N GLY A 59 6.24 -5.60 9.81
CA GLY A 59 6.02 -7.03 9.57
C GLY A 59 5.06 -7.31 8.41
N THR A 60 4.26 -6.31 8.01
CA THR A 60 3.29 -6.41 6.91
C THR A 60 3.54 -5.25 5.93
N PRO A 61 4.52 -5.36 5.02
CA PRO A 61 4.94 -4.24 4.20
C PRO A 61 3.80 -3.71 3.30
N ILE A 62 2.96 -4.61 2.78
CA ILE A 62 1.85 -4.27 1.88
C ILE A 62 0.71 -5.25 2.11
N SER A 63 -0.51 -4.76 2.35
CA SER A 63 -1.70 -5.59 2.57
C SER A 63 -2.53 -5.78 1.30
N ASN A 64 -1.89 -5.80 0.12
CA ASN A 64 -2.47 -5.95 -1.22
C ASN A 64 -3.20 -4.74 -1.81
N SER A 65 -2.99 -3.52 -1.33
CA SER A 65 -3.50 -2.35 -2.04
C SER A 65 -2.43 -1.66 -2.89
N MET A 66 -2.74 -1.47 -4.16
CA MET A 66 -1.97 -0.70 -5.15
C MET A 66 -1.55 0.69 -4.60
N THR A 67 -2.44 1.31 -3.82
CA THR A 67 -2.18 2.61 -3.16
C THR A 67 -1.15 2.52 -2.05
N GLU A 68 -1.13 1.46 -1.25
CA GLU A 68 -0.18 1.30 -0.14
C GLU A 68 1.26 1.20 -0.66
N LEU A 69 1.47 0.42 -1.71
CA LEU A 69 2.78 0.27 -2.34
C LEU A 69 3.28 1.60 -2.93
N TYR A 70 2.40 2.37 -3.57
CA TYR A 70 2.76 3.70 -4.05
C TYR A 70 3.10 4.65 -2.90
N VAL A 71 2.31 4.66 -1.82
CA VAL A 71 2.54 5.52 -0.66
C VAL A 71 3.90 5.21 0.00
N MET A 72 4.25 3.93 0.16
CA MET A 72 5.57 3.54 0.69
C MET A 72 6.72 3.99 -0.20
N GLN A 73 6.59 3.80 -1.52
CA GLN A 73 7.59 4.32 -2.46
C GLN A 73 7.66 5.85 -2.42
N ARG A 74 6.54 6.54 -2.25
CA ARG A 74 6.50 7.99 -2.13
C ARG A 74 7.16 8.48 -0.84
N TYR A 75 7.15 7.70 0.24
CA TYR A 75 7.89 8.05 1.47
C TYR A 75 9.40 7.89 1.31
N LEU A 76 9.86 6.79 0.68
CA LEU A 76 11.26 6.37 0.72
C LEU A 76 12.04 6.64 -0.59
N GLN A 77 11.36 6.90 -1.70
CA GLN A 77 11.99 7.15 -3.00
C GLN A 77 11.27 8.24 -3.82
N ASN A 78 10.75 9.28 -3.16
CA ASN A 78 10.00 10.35 -3.84
C ASN A 78 10.80 10.96 -5.01
N SER A 79 12.05 11.35 -4.78
CA SER A 79 12.90 11.98 -5.81
C SER A 79 13.06 11.12 -7.06
N LYS A 80 13.20 9.81 -6.89
CA LYS A 80 13.28 8.86 -8.02
C LYS A 80 11.95 8.79 -8.78
N LEU A 81 10.83 8.72 -8.06
CA LEU A 81 9.51 8.74 -8.68
C LEU A 81 9.29 10.03 -9.49
N GLN A 82 9.69 11.19 -8.96
CA GLN A 82 9.60 12.47 -9.70
C GLN A 82 10.46 12.45 -10.97
N ASN A 83 11.72 11.98 -10.88
CA ASN A 83 12.64 11.92 -12.02
C ASN A 83 12.14 10.97 -13.14
N MET A 84 11.39 9.94 -12.79
CA MET A 84 10.79 9.00 -13.74
C MET A 84 9.42 9.46 -14.27
N GLY A 85 8.90 10.62 -13.84
CA GLY A 85 7.55 11.08 -14.19
C GLY A 85 6.41 10.32 -13.49
N LEU A 86 6.75 9.55 -12.45
CA LEU A 86 5.84 8.71 -11.66
C LEU A 86 5.48 9.36 -10.31
N GLY A 87 5.73 10.66 -10.17
CA GLY A 87 5.49 11.44 -8.97
C GLY A 87 4.00 11.63 -8.62
N LEU A 88 3.09 11.35 -9.55
CA LEU A 88 1.65 11.32 -9.32
C LEU A 88 1.14 9.88 -9.33
N PHE A 89 0.15 9.60 -8.46
CA PHE A 89 -0.45 8.27 -8.39
C PHE A 89 -1.05 7.83 -9.72
N ASP A 90 -1.68 8.74 -10.47
CA ASP A 90 -2.27 8.41 -11.78
C ASP A 90 -1.21 7.91 -12.77
N SER A 91 -0.06 8.59 -12.85
CA SER A 91 1.06 8.18 -13.72
C SER A 91 1.61 6.83 -13.28
N TRP A 92 1.84 6.65 -11.99
CA TRP A 92 2.35 5.40 -11.43
C TRP A 92 1.37 4.24 -11.65
N ALA A 93 0.09 4.44 -11.37
CA ALA A 93 -0.97 3.45 -11.55
C ALA A 93 -1.19 3.09 -13.03
N SER A 94 -1.01 4.03 -13.96
CA SER A 94 -1.08 3.74 -15.39
C SER A 94 0.09 2.90 -15.90
N THR A 95 1.23 2.93 -15.21
CA THR A 95 2.44 2.20 -15.58
C THR A 95 2.45 0.79 -14.97
N PHE A 96 1.99 0.67 -13.72
CA PHE A 96 2.11 -0.57 -12.94
C PHE A 96 0.78 -1.21 -12.53
N GLY A 97 -0.35 -0.60 -12.86
CA GLY A 97 -1.67 -1.07 -12.48
C GLY A 97 -2.58 -1.34 -13.66
N GLU A 98 -3.38 -2.39 -13.55
CA GLU A 98 -4.46 -2.68 -14.48
C GLU A 98 -5.81 -2.43 -13.80
N VAL A 99 -6.57 -1.49 -14.34
CA VAL A 99 -7.94 -1.19 -13.89
C VAL A 99 -8.93 -1.99 -14.74
N VAL A 100 -9.69 -2.86 -14.10
CA VAL A 100 -10.78 -3.61 -14.76
C VAL A 100 -12.11 -3.04 -14.28
N THR A 101 -13.04 -2.90 -15.23
CA THR A 101 -14.40 -2.47 -14.94
C THR A 101 -15.32 -3.67 -15.04
N SER A 102 -15.94 -4.04 -13.92
CA SER A 102 -16.95 -5.11 -13.86
C SER A 102 -18.33 -4.52 -13.62
N ILE A 103 -19.34 -5.14 -14.20
CA ILE A 103 -20.74 -4.81 -13.92
C ILE A 103 -21.14 -5.60 -12.67
N GLU A 104 -21.51 -4.88 -11.60
CA GLU A 104 -21.93 -5.47 -10.32
C GLU A 104 -23.40 -5.09 -10.03
N LEU A 105 -24.13 -5.93 -9.29
CA LEU A 105 -25.47 -5.58 -8.83
C LEU A 105 -25.39 -4.39 -7.87
N ALA A 106 -26.26 -3.40 -8.05
CA ALA A 106 -26.34 -2.27 -7.13
C ALA A 106 -26.70 -2.79 -5.72
N PRO A 107 -26.15 -2.19 -4.64
CA PRO A 107 -26.46 -2.60 -3.26
C PRO A 107 -27.95 -2.58 -2.92
N GLU A 108 -28.71 -1.74 -3.63
CA GLU A 108 -30.15 -1.54 -3.50
C GLU A 108 -30.97 -2.65 -4.20
N GLY A 109 -30.32 -3.57 -4.93
CA GLY A 109 -30.95 -4.69 -5.64
C GLY A 109 -31.69 -4.29 -6.93
N THR A 110 -31.87 -2.99 -7.19
CA THR A 110 -32.63 -2.46 -8.33
C THR A 110 -31.71 -1.99 -9.46
N GLY A 111 -30.89 -2.90 -10.01
CA GLY A 111 -30.13 -2.66 -11.24
C GLY A 111 -28.65 -3.02 -11.16
N TYR A 112 -27.93 -2.72 -12.24
CA TYR A 112 -26.50 -3.00 -12.39
C TYR A 112 -25.71 -1.70 -12.43
N ARG A 113 -24.55 -1.68 -11.76
CA ARG A 113 -23.61 -0.56 -11.75
C ARG A 113 -22.24 -1.05 -12.22
N ALA A 114 -21.66 -0.35 -13.18
CA ALA A 114 -20.26 -0.56 -13.54
C ALA A 114 -19.36 -0.03 -12.41
N LYS A 115 -18.44 -0.87 -11.93
CA LYS A 115 -17.47 -0.54 -10.89
C LYS A 115 -16.08 -0.87 -11.38
N SER A 116 -15.22 0.13 -11.36
CA SER A 116 -13.80 -0.03 -11.71
C SER A 116 -12.99 -0.37 -10.47
N ARG A 117 -12.10 -1.35 -10.57
CA ARG A 117 -11.22 -1.81 -9.49
C ARG A 117 -9.82 -2.04 -10.04
N PHE A 118 -8.79 -1.87 -9.21
CA PHE A 118 -7.46 -2.39 -9.54
C PHE A 118 -7.50 -3.91 -9.49
N ALA A 119 -7.29 -4.56 -10.63
CA ALA A 119 -7.41 -6.01 -10.75
C ALA A 119 -6.09 -6.72 -10.48
N ARG A 120 -4.99 -6.17 -10.99
CA ARG A 120 -3.63 -6.74 -10.83
C ARG A 120 -2.56 -5.69 -11.10
N PHE A 121 -1.34 -6.03 -10.69
CA PHE A 121 -0.15 -5.31 -11.11
C PHE A 121 0.22 -5.70 -12.54
N TYR A 122 0.60 -4.71 -13.33
CA TYR A 122 1.24 -4.86 -14.63
C TYR A 122 2.72 -4.50 -14.48
N ASN A 123 3.60 -5.07 -15.30
CA ASN A 123 5.04 -4.76 -15.27
C ASN A 123 5.71 -5.03 -13.89
N ILE A 124 5.38 -6.17 -13.28
CA ILE A 124 5.87 -6.57 -11.93
C ILE A 124 7.40 -6.57 -11.84
N PRO A 125 8.18 -7.09 -12.82
CA PRO A 125 9.63 -7.12 -12.70
C PRO A 125 10.25 -5.73 -12.46
N GLU A 126 9.82 -4.72 -13.22
CA GLU A 126 10.28 -3.33 -13.14
C GLU A 126 9.85 -2.70 -11.83
N LEU A 127 8.59 -2.90 -11.43
CA LEU A 127 8.09 -2.43 -10.13
C LEU A 127 8.88 -3.03 -8.98
N MET A 128 9.15 -4.33 -9.02
CA MET A 128 9.93 -5.02 -7.99
C MET A 128 11.39 -4.57 -7.99
N ASN A 129 11.97 -4.26 -9.15
CA ASN A 129 13.32 -3.72 -9.23
C ASN A 129 13.39 -2.35 -8.53
N MET A 130 12.42 -1.46 -8.80
CA MET A 130 12.33 -0.18 -8.10
C MET A 130 12.10 -0.36 -6.59
N PHE A 131 11.17 -1.24 -6.21
CA PHE A 131 10.82 -1.43 -4.80
C PHE A 131 11.98 -2.03 -3.99
N LYS A 132 12.77 -2.94 -4.58
CA LYS A 132 13.94 -3.54 -3.92
C LYS A 132 15.08 -2.55 -3.63
N GLU A 133 15.11 -1.39 -4.27
CA GLU A 133 16.10 -0.37 -3.93
C GLU A 133 15.85 0.27 -2.55
N ILE A 134 14.61 0.22 -2.07
CA ILE A 134 14.22 0.79 -0.77
C ILE A 134 13.81 -0.26 0.26
N ALA A 135 13.71 -1.53 -0.12
CA ALA A 135 13.17 -2.59 0.72
C ALA A 135 14.08 -3.82 0.73
N ASP A 136 14.54 -4.21 1.92
CA ASP A 136 15.01 -5.56 2.20
C ASP A 136 13.88 -6.34 2.88
N ILE A 137 13.43 -7.41 2.23
CA ILE A 137 12.29 -8.22 2.68
C ILE A 137 12.81 -9.61 2.99
N LYS A 138 12.66 -10.04 4.26
CA LYS A 138 12.91 -11.40 4.69
C LYS A 138 11.60 -12.10 5.01
N THR A 139 11.29 -13.17 4.28
CA THR A 139 10.13 -14.02 4.59
C THR A 139 10.51 -15.11 5.58
N SER A 140 9.52 -15.69 6.27
CA SER A 140 9.71 -16.82 7.20
C SER A 140 10.52 -17.96 6.57
N ASP A 141 10.22 -18.29 5.32
CA ASP A 141 10.84 -19.39 4.57
C ASP A 141 12.33 -19.13 4.28
N GLN A 142 12.72 -17.86 4.18
CA GLN A 142 14.11 -17.45 3.98
C GLN A 142 14.92 -17.48 5.28
N LEU A 143 14.26 -17.25 6.42
CA LEU A 143 14.89 -17.18 7.73
C LEU A 143 15.21 -18.56 8.31
N LYS A 144 14.59 -19.64 7.80
CA LYS A 144 14.79 -21.04 8.23
C LYS A 144 14.85 -21.20 9.76
N LEU A 145 13.99 -20.47 10.46
CA LEU A 145 13.96 -20.46 11.92
C LEU A 145 13.30 -21.75 12.43
N PRO A 146 13.77 -22.31 13.55
CA PRO A 146 13.07 -23.39 14.22
C PRO A 146 11.79 -22.82 14.84
N VAL A 147 10.69 -22.93 14.10
CA VAL A 147 9.35 -22.55 14.55
C VAL A 147 8.52 -23.81 14.84
N PRO A 148 7.67 -23.79 15.87
CA PRO A 148 6.77 -24.90 16.14
C PRO A 148 5.72 -25.02 15.01
N GLU A 149 5.27 -26.25 14.75
CA GLU A 149 4.12 -26.47 13.86
C GLU A 149 2.86 -25.90 14.50
N ALA A 150 2.14 -25.05 13.76
CA ALA A 150 0.90 -24.45 14.22
C ALA A 150 -0.29 -25.28 13.75
N GLU A 151 -1.08 -25.80 14.71
CA GLU A 151 -2.36 -26.44 14.42
C GLU A 151 -3.47 -25.37 14.43
N TYR A 152 -4.11 -25.18 13.28
CA TYR A 152 -5.23 -24.25 13.13
C TYR A 152 -6.54 -25.01 13.07
N GLU A 153 -7.34 -24.91 14.13
CA GLU A 153 -8.69 -25.47 14.16
C GLU A 153 -9.72 -24.36 13.91
N THR A 154 -10.46 -24.45 12.80
CA THR A 154 -11.56 -23.52 12.50
C THR A 154 -12.87 -24.09 13.06
N VAL A 155 -13.26 -23.61 14.25
CA VAL A 155 -14.52 -24.03 14.89
C VAL A 155 -15.65 -23.10 14.49
N VAL A 156 -16.58 -23.59 13.66
CA VAL A 156 -17.79 -22.84 13.27
C VAL A 156 -18.87 -23.05 14.33
N LEU A 157 -19.12 -22.02 15.14
CA LEU A 157 -20.21 -22.03 16.12
C LEU A 157 -21.54 -21.73 15.42
N LYS A 158 -22.59 -22.47 15.80
CA LYS A 158 -23.95 -22.14 15.36
C LYS A 158 -24.42 -20.87 16.10
N PRO A 159 -25.10 -19.93 15.41
CA PRO A 159 -25.69 -18.78 16.08
C PRO A 159 -26.68 -19.26 17.15
N THR A 160 -26.66 -18.59 18.29
CA THR A 160 -27.62 -18.85 19.38
C THR A 160 -29.04 -18.45 18.96
N GLU A 161 -30.06 -18.95 19.65
CA GLU A 161 -31.48 -18.60 19.37
C GLU A 161 -31.77 -17.09 19.47
N GLN A 162 -30.96 -16.33 20.22
CA GLN A 162 -31.04 -14.86 20.34
C GLN A 162 -30.35 -14.11 19.18
N GLN A 163 -29.53 -14.80 18.39
CA GLN A 163 -28.76 -14.27 17.26
C GLN A 163 -29.34 -14.66 15.90
N LYS A 164 -30.45 -15.42 15.88
CA LYS A 164 -31.27 -15.65 14.68
C LYS A 164 -32.24 -14.50 14.48
#